data_AF-A0A673LQG9-F1
#
_entry.id   AF-A0A673LQG9-F1
#
_cell.length_a   1.000
_cell.length_b   1.000
_cell.length_c   1.000
_cell.angle_alpha   90.00
_cell.angle_beta   90.00
_cell.angle_gamma   90.00
#
_symmetry.space_group_name_H-M   'P 1'
#
loop_
_entity.id
_entity.type
_entity.pdbx_description
1 polymer ?
#
loop_
_entity_poly.entity_id
_entity_poly.type
_entity_poly.pdbx_seq_one_letter_code
_entity_poly.pdbx_strand_id
1 'polypeptide(L)'
;MDGPCASSSGVTLRSHIMAAKAVANTLKTSIGPNGLDKMMVDKDGEVTVTNDGATILSMMDVDHQIAKLMVELSKSQDDEIGDGTTGVVGESLYQGQKLHRA
;
A
#
# COMPACT_ATOMS: atom_id res chain seq x y z
N MET A 1 6.49 33.34 -25.51
CA MET A 1 6.26 33.75 -24.11
C MET A 1 6.24 32.48 -23.29
N ASP A 2 7.41 32.13 -22.78
CA ASP A 2 7.69 30.91 -22.03
C ASP A 2 7.33 31.06 -20.54
N GLY A 3 6.77 30.01 -19.92
CA GLY A 3 6.85 29.79 -18.46
C GLY A 3 5.62 29.17 -17.78
N PRO A 4 5.76 28.17 -16.86
CA PRO A 4 6.86 27.23 -16.67
C PRO A 4 6.42 25.76 -16.84
N CYS A 5 7.10 25.03 -17.73
CA CYS A 5 7.08 23.56 -17.80
C CYS A 5 8.08 22.94 -16.79
N ALA A 6 8.09 23.44 -15.55
CA ALA A 6 9.05 23.03 -14.54
C ALA A 6 8.40 22.12 -13.47
N SER A 7 8.67 20.81 -13.58
CA SER A 7 8.71 19.81 -12.49
C SER A 7 7.45 19.07 -12.04
N SER A 8 6.44 18.84 -12.89
CA SER A 8 5.31 17.97 -12.51
C SER A 8 5.74 16.55 -12.12
N SER A 9 6.82 16.01 -12.71
CA SER A 9 7.28 14.64 -12.48
C SER A 9 7.87 14.41 -11.08
N GLY A 10 8.59 15.39 -10.53
CA GLY A 10 9.28 15.24 -9.24
C GLY A 10 8.37 15.36 -8.02
N VAL A 11 7.37 16.25 -8.09
CA VAL A 11 6.33 16.38 -7.05
C VAL A 11 5.40 15.16 -7.05
N THR A 12 5.04 14.69 -8.25
CA THR A 12 4.22 13.47 -8.44
C THR A 12 4.94 12.22 -7.93
N LEU A 13 6.24 12.08 -8.18
CA LEU A 13 7.00 10.94 -7.66
C LEU A 13 7.05 10.92 -6.12
N ARG A 14 7.19 12.08 -5.48
CA ARG A 14 7.19 12.17 -4.01
C ARG A 14 5.83 11.80 -3.43
N SER A 15 4.71 12.25 -4.02
CA SER A 15 3.37 11.85 -3.57
C SER A 15 3.14 10.35 -3.76
N HIS A 16 3.61 9.78 -4.87
CA HIS A 16 3.57 8.35 -5.14
C HIS A 16 4.29 7.54 -4.05
N ILE A 17 5.52 7.94 -3.70
CA ILE A 17 6.31 7.28 -2.65
C ILE A 17 5.61 7.40 -1.28
N MET A 18 5.05 8.56 -0.95
CA MET A 18 4.35 8.75 0.32
C MET A 18 3.09 7.88 0.43
N ALA A 19 2.28 7.82 -0.62
CA ALA A 19 1.09 6.97 -0.66
C ALA A 19 1.46 5.50 -0.47
N ALA A 20 2.48 5.03 -1.19
CA ALA A 20 2.92 3.65 -1.09
C ALA A 20 3.51 3.32 0.31
N LYS A 21 4.27 4.24 0.89
CA LYS A 21 4.78 4.11 2.27
C LYS A 21 3.67 4.03 3.31
N ALA A 22 2.60 4.83 3.14
CA ALA A 22 1.46 4.80 4.06
C ALA A 22 0.81 3.41 4.06
N VAL A 23 0.54 2.87 2.87
CA VAL A 23 -0.01 1.51 2.71
C VAL A 23 0.90 0.45 3.36
N ALA A 24 2.21 0.50 3.07
CA ALA A 24 3.16 -0.46 3.62
C ALA A 24 3.26 -0.39 5.15
N ASN A 25 3.23 0.81 5.72
CA ASN A 25 3.27 0.97 7.18
C ASN A 25 2.03 0.39 7.87
N THR A 26 0.86 0.50 7.24
CA THR A 26 -0.37 -0.11 7.75
C THR A 26 -0.25 -1.64 7.82
N LEU A 27 0.28 -2.25 6.76
CA LEU A 27 0.40 -3.70 6.63
C LEU A 27 1.58 -4.29 7.41
N LYS A 28 2.64 -3.52 7.66
CA LYS A 28 3.90 -4.02 8.24
C LYS A 28 3.72 -4.81 9.54
N THR A 29 2.80 -4.41 10.41
CA THR A 29 2.59 -5.09 11.70
C THR A 29 1.77 -6.36 11.59
N SER A 30 1.19 -6.63 10.43
CA SER A 30 0.29 -7.76 10.14
C SER A 30 1.03 -8.86 9.34
N ILE A 31 2.37 -8.81 9.29
CA ILE A 31 3.20 -9.77 8.55
C ILE A 31 3.62 -10.92 9.47
N GLY A 32 3.35 -12.15 9.03
CA GLY A 32 3.91 -13.38 9.59
C GLY A 32 3.10 -14.00 10.74
N PRO A 33 3.59 -15.11 11.32
CA PRO A 33 2.85 -15.90 12.31
C PRO A 33 2.60 -15.16 13.65
N ASN A 34 3.34 -14.07 13.89
CA ASN A 34 3.14 -13.16 15.03
C ASN A 34 2.59 -11.79 14.59
N GLY A 35 1.97 -11.73 13.40
CA GLY A 35 1.30 -10.53 12.91
C GLY A 35 0.17 -10.11 13.83
N LEU A 36 -0.01 -8.79 13.98
CA LEU A 36 -1.07 -8.19 14.77
C LEU A 36 -2.31 -7.97 13.91
N ASP A 37 -3.46 -8.28 14.49
CA ASP A 37 -4.75 -7.94 13.90
C ASP A 37 -4.96 -6.42 13.83
N LYS A 38 -5.67 -5.99 12.79
CA LYS A 38 -6.20 -4.64 12.63
C LYS A 38 -7.68 -4.64 12.95
N MET A 39 -8.05 -3.75 13.86
CA MET A 39 -9.45 -3.38 14.07
C MET A 39 -9.74 -2.18 13.16
N MET A 40 -10.59 -2.41 12.17
CA MET A 40 -11.06 -1.43 11.20
C MET A 40 -12.53 -1.13 11.49
N VAL A 41 -12.92 0.13 11.33
CA VAL A 41 -14.31 0.57 11.46
C VAL A 41 -14.71 1.24 10.16
N ASP A 42 -15.79 0.78 9.55
CA ASP A 42 -16.29 1.36 8.30
C ASP A 42 -17.12 2.63 8.53
N LYS A 43 -17.71 3.17 7.46
CA LYS A 43 -18.52 4.39 7.50
C LYS A 43 -19.88 4.19 8.18
N ASP A 44 -20.37 2.95 8.22
CA ASP A 44 -21.65 2.55 8.80
C ASP A 44 -21.51 2.13 10.27
N GLY A 45 -20.27 2.03 10.78
CA GLY A 45 -19.93 1.66 12.15
C GLY A 45 -19.70 0.16 12.35
N GLU A 46 -19.63 -0.63 11.28
CA GLU A 46 -19.27 -2.04 11.36
C GLU A 46 -17.79 -2.20 11.72
N VAL A 47 -17.52 -3.07 12.68
CA VAL A 47 -16.16 -3.35 13.17
C VAL A 47 -15.68 -4.66 12.58
N THR A 48 -14.60 -4.60 11.80
CA THR A 48 -13.92 -5.80 11.29
C THR A 48 -12.54 -5.92 11.92
N VAL A 49 -12.22 -7.10 12.44
CA VAL A 49 -10.89 -7.42 12.97
C VAL A 49 -10.23 -8.43 12.04
N THR A 50 -9.09 -8.07 11.45
CA THR A 50 -8.41 -8.94 10.48
C THR A 50 -6.90 -8.75 10.48
N ASN A 51 -6.17 -9.82 10.20
CA ASN A 51 -4.74 -9.79 9.88
C ASN A 51 -4.47 -9.93 8.37
N ASP A 52 -5.51 -10.20 7.58
CA ASP A 52 -5.36 -10.40 6.14
C ASP A 52 -5.11 -9.08 5.42
N GLY A 53 -4.00 -9.02 4.69
CA GLY A 53 -3.58 -7.84 3.95
C GLY A 53 -4.56 -7.43 2.86
N ALA A 54 -5.18 -8.39 2.15
CA ALA A 54 -6.14 -8.07 1.09
C ALA A 54 -7.41 -7.44 1.65
N THR A 55 -7.90 -7.94 2.79
CA THR A 55 -9.05 -7.43 3.53
C THR A 55 -8.76 -6.05 4.13
N ILE A 56 -7.56 -5.84 4.71
CA ILE A 56 -7.16 -4.51 5.20
C ILE A 56 -7.15 -3.50 4.05
N LEU A 57 -6.58 -3.87 2.90
CA LEU A 57 -6.46 -3.02 1.72
C LEU A 57 -7.80 -2.72 1.04
N SER A 58 -8.75 -3.65 1.07
CA SER A 58 -10.08 -3.45 0.48
C SER A 58 -10.94 -2.49 1.29
N MET A 59 -10.71 -2.40 2.61
CA MET A 59 -11.38 -1.46 3.50
C MET A 59 -10.73 -0.07 3.56
N MET A 60 -9.50 0.08 3.05
CA MET A 60 -8.85 1.40 3.00
C MET A 60 -9.51 2.28 1.92
N ASP A 61 -9.94 3.48 2.31
CA ASP A 61 -10.39 4.50 1.36
C ASP A 61 -9.17 5.17 0.71
N VAL A 62 -8.82 4.73 -0.50
CA VAL A 62 -7.58 5.11 -1.20
C VAL A 62 -7.89 5.91 -2.46
N ASP A 63 -7.61 7.22 -2.42
CA ASP A 63 -7.75 8.08 -3.60
C ASP A 63 -6.55 8.00 -4.57
N HIS A 64 -5.36 7.72 -4.03
CA HIS A 64 -4.13 7.84 -4.79
C HIS A 64 -3.92 6.64 -5.75
N GLN A 65 -3.71 6.92 -7.05
CA GLN A 65 -3.59 5.89 -8.11
C GLN A 65 -2.55 4.79 -7.79
N ILE A 66 -1.38 5.16 -7.28
CA ILE A 66 -0.35 4.16 -6.87
C ILE A 66 -0.85 3.25 -5.76
N ALA A 67 -1.59 3.77 -4.79
CA ALA A 67 -2.08 2.94 -3.71
C ALA A 67 -3.22 2.02 -4.19
N LYS A 68 -4.05 2.43 -5.17
CA LYS A 68 -4.99 1.52 -5.85
C LYS A 68 -4.28 0.37 -6.58
N LEU A 69 -3.19 0.68 -7.31
CA LEU A 69 -2.33 -0.32 -7.94
C LEU A 69 -1.77 -1.32 -6.90
N MET A 70 -1.34 -0.85 -5.73
CA MET A 70 -0.86 -1.73 -4.67
C MET A 70 -1.97 -2.62 -4.08
N VAL A 71 -3.21 -2.11 -4.01
CA VAL A 71 -4.38 -2.90 -3.59
C VAL A 71 -4.65 -4.02 -4.60
N GLU A 72 -4.66 -3.71 -5.90
CA GLU A 72 -4.89 -4.71 -6.96
C GLU A 72 -3.79 -5.77 -6.99
N LEU A 73 -2.51 -5.36 -6.87
CA LEU A 73 -1.38 -6.29 -6.79
C LEU A 73 -1.49 -7.21 -5.58
N SER A 74 -1.88 -6.69 -4.41
CA SER A 74 -2.06 -7.51 -3.23
C SER A 74 -3.20 -8.50 -3.40
N LYS A 75 -4.36 -8.09 -3.94
CA LYS A 75 -5.49 -9.00 -4.18
C LYS A 75 -5.12 -10.13 -5.13
N SER A 76 -4.45 -9.79 -6.25
CA SER A 76 -3.97 -10.79 -7.20
C SER A 76 -3.02 -11.80 -6.57
N GLN A 77 -2.22 -11.39 -5.58
CA GLN A 77 -1.30 -12.30 -4.87
C GLN A 77 -2.04 -13.18 -3.86
N ASP A 78 -3.07 -12.64 -3.21
CA ASP A 78 -3.92 -13.40 -2.28
C ASP A 78 -4.62 -14.55 -2.99
N ASP A 79 -5.20 -14.26 -4.16
CA ASP A 79 -5.96 -15.21 -4.97
C ASP A 79 -5.11 -16.42 -5.43
N GLU A 80 -3.79 -16.26 -5.59
CA GLU A 80 -2.91 -17.35 -6.05
C GLU A 80 -2.28 -18.18 -4.91
N ILE A 81 -1.95 -17.58 -3.75
CA ILE A 81 -1.11 -18.22 -2.72
C ILE A 81 -1.70 -18.17 -1.30
N GLY A 82 -2.58 -17.22 -0.98
CA GLY A 82 -3.28 -17.08 0.32
C GLY A 82 -2.43 -16.71 1.54
N ASP A 83 -1.12 -17.02 1.56
CA ASP A 83 -0.15 -16.58 2.58
C ASP A 83 1.02 -15.88 1.88
N GLY A 84 0.90 -14.55 1.70
CA GLY A 84 1.94 -13.78 0.98
C GLY A 84 1.57 -12.35 0.59
N THR A 85 0.30 -11.96 0.73
CA THR A 85 -0.22 -10.61 0.45
C THR A 85 0.61 -9.50 1.10
N THR A 86 0.96 -9.70 2.36
CA THR A 86 1.64 -8.69 3.18
C THR A 86 3.14 -8.55 2.85
N GLY A 87 3.76 -9.60 2.30
CA GLY A 87 5.18 -9.60 1.90
C GLY A 87 5.44 -8.82 0.60
N VAL A 88 4.53 -8.92 -0.37
CA VAL A 88 4.69 -8.28 -1.70
C VAL A 88 4.66 -6.75 -1.61
N VAL A 89 3.84 -6.20 -0.72
CA VAL A 89 3.76 -4.75 -0.48
C VAL A 89 5.02 -4.22 0.22
N GLY A 90 5.56 -4.98 1.18
CA GLY A 90 6.76 -4.60 1.94
C GLY A 90 8.05 -4.68 1.11
N GLU A 91 8.24 -5.79 0.38
CA GLU A 91 9.43 -6.07 -0.42
C GLU A 91 9.54 -5.12 -1.63
N SER A 92 8.45 -4.92 -2.38
CA SER A 92 8.46 -4.08 -3.60
C SER A 92 8.86 -2.62 -3.32
N LEU A 93 8.46 -2.07 -2.18
CA LEU A 93 8.79 -0.68 -1.82
C LEU A 93 10.18 -0.51 -1.22
N TYR A 94 10.74 -1.58 -0.65
CA TYR A 94 12.12 -1.59 -0.20
C TYR A 94 13.08 -1.62 -1.39
N GLN A 95 12.80 -2.46 -2.40
CA GLN A 95 13.60 -2.53 -3.62
C GLN A 95 13.49 -1.25 -4.47
N GLY A 96 12.29 -0.66 -4.57
CA GLY A 96 12.07 0.60 -5.30
C GLY A 96 12.83 1.80 -4.70
N GLN A 97 12.98 1.88 -3.37
CA GLN A 97 13.76 2.94 -2.72
C GLN A 97 15.27 2.76 -2.87
N LYS A 98 15.74 1.51 -3.01
CA LYS A 98 17.16 1.20 -3.22
C LYS A 98 17.62 1.56 -4.62
N LEU A 99 16.75 1.42 -5.63
CA LEU A 99 17.04 1.74 -7.03
C LEU A 99 17.23 3.24 -7.30
N HIS A 100 16.60 4.12 -6.51
CA HIS A 100 16.70 5.58 -6.69
C HIS A 100 17.86 6.22 -5.90
N ARG A 101 18.59 5.42 -5.11
CA ARG A 101 19.76 5.88 -4.33
C ARG A 101 21.11 5.49 -4.95
N ALA A 102 21.10 4.86 -6.13
CA ALA A 102 22.27 4.60 -6.98
C ALA A 102 22.31 5.59 -8.14
#